data_AF-A0A5B7D8E9-F1
#
_entry.id   AF-A0A5B7D8E9-F1
#
_cell.length_a   1.000
_cell.length_b   1.000
_cell.length_c   1.000
_cell.angle_alpha   90.00
_cell.angle_beta   90.00
_cell.angle_gamma   90.00
#
_symmetry.space_group_name_H-M   'P 1'
#
loop_
_entity.id
_entity.type
_entity.pdbx_description
1 polymer ?
#
loop_
_entity_poly.entity_id
_entity_poly.type
_entity_poly.pdbx_seq_one_letter_code
_entity_poly.pdbx_strand_id
1 'polypeptide(L)'
;MKVWWNKRRGHSNQLSEAYTRWEQDYDLEPYTRLSLFNEYLEMVIQYGFVTIFVAAFPLAPIFALLNNVVEIRIDAYKYLSKCRRPRAERIQDIGIWFGILKGITYFSVFTNSNVVVNKGPLASTSSPQPVVVPQLSE
;
A
#
# COMPACT_ATOMS: atom_id res chain seq x y z
N MET A 1 31.95 -5.22 -28.33
CA MET A 1 30.73 -4.84 -27.57
C MET A 1 30.68 -3.36 -27.14
N LYS A 2 31.79 -2.70 -26.76
CA LYS A 2 31.81 -1.27 -26.36
C LYS A 2 31.39 -0.27 -27.46
N VAL A 3 31.77 -0.52 -28.71
CA VAL A 3 31.48 0.38 -29.86
C VAL A 3 29.99 0.53 -30.13
N TRP A 4 29.22 -0.56 -29.96
CA TRP A 4 27.78 -0.57 -30.18
C TRP A 4 27.02 0.20 -29.09
N TRP A 5 27.52 0.16 -27.86
CA TRP A 5 26.98 0.91 -26.72
C TRP A 5 27.32 2.42 -26.79
N ASN A 6 28.44 2.81 -27.39
CA ASN A 6 28.76 4.22 -27.66
C ASN A 6 27.98 4.78 -28.86
N LYS A 7 27.75 3.98 -29.90
CA LYS A 7 27.02 4.42 -31.10
C LYS A 7 25.54 4.68 -30.84
N ARG A 8 24.90 3.93 -29.93
CA ARG A 8 23.52 4.21 -29.48
C ARG A 8 23.41 5.47 -28.63
N ARG A 9 24.40 5.72 -27.74
CA ARG A 9 24.44 6.92 -26.89
C ARG A 9 24.69 8.21 -27.69
N GLY A 10 25.45 8.12 -28.79
CA GLY A 10 25.68 9.27 -29.67
C GLY A 10 24.42 9.75 -30.41
N HIS A 11 23.56 8.83 -30.83
CA HIS A 11 22.35 9.17 -31.60
C HIS A 11 21.23 9.76 -30.71
N SER A 12 21.08 9.29 -29.47
CA SER A 12 20.15 9.89 -28.49
C SER A 12 20.60 11.30 -28.07
N ASN A 13 21.92 11.53 -27.95
CA ASN A 13 22.46 12.83 -27.59
C ASN A 13 22.31 13.86 -28.73
N GLN A 14 22.49 13.46 -30.00
CA GLN A 14 22.28 14.36 -31.15
C GLN A 14 20.82 14.81 -31.31
N LEU A 15 19.84 13.92 -31.08
CA LEU A 15 18.43 14.29 -31.09
C LEU A 15 18.05 15.18 -29.90
N SER A 16 18.64 14.94 -28.73
CA SER A 16 18.48 15.79 -27.54
C SER A 16 19.11 17.18 -27.70
N GLU A 17 20.14 17.35 -28.52
CA GLU A 17 20.75 18.67 -28.79
C GLU A 17 19.91 19.54 -29.72
N ALA A 18 19.13 18.94 -30.62
CA ALA A 18 18.19 19.65 -31.49
C ALA A 18 16.85 19.98 -30.79
N TYR A 19 16.51 19.24 -29.71
CA TYR A 19 15.29 19.42 -28.92
C TYR A 19 15.53 20.40 -27.77
N THR A 20 14.72 21.44 -27.69
CA THR A 20 14.80 22.39 -26.57
C THR A 20 14.24 21.77 -25.29
N ARG A 21 14.70 22.24 -24.13
CA ARG A 21 14.30 21.66 -22.82
C ARG A 21 12.81 21.76 -22.54
N TRP A 22 12.15 22.82 -23.00
CA TRP A 22 10.70 22.97 -22.84
C TRP A 22 9.90 22.04 -23.76
N GLU A 23 10.42 21.68 -24.94
CA GLU A 23 9.81 20.66 -25.82
C GLU A 23 9.92 19.27 -25.18
N GLN A 24 11.09 18.94 -24.61
CA GLN A 24 11.29 17.68 -23.85
C GLN A 24 10.31 17.59 -22.67
N ASP A 25 10.12 18.68 -21.92
CA ASP A 25 9.17 18.73 -20.81
C ASP A 25 7.70 18.70 -21.29
N TYR A 26 7.44 19.12 -22.53
CA TYR A 26 6.11 19.09 -23.11
C TYR A 26 5.65 17.67 -23.45
N ASP A 27 6.58 16.78 -23.79
CA ASP A 27 6.27 15.38 -24.10
C ASP A 27 6.01 14.51 -22.86
N LEU A 28 6.31 15.01 -21.66
CA LEU A 28 6.02 14.33 -20.40
C LEU A 28 4.52 14.31 -20.09
N GLU A 29 4.09 13.31 -19.34
CA GLU A 29 2.68 13.13 -19.00
C GLU A 29 2.20 14.29 -18.09
N PRO A 30 1.06 14.93 -18.42
CA PRO A 30 0.56 16.04 -17.65
C PRO A 30 0.11 15.56 -16.27
N TYR A 31 0.50 16.29 -15.23
CA TYR A 31 0.04 16.02 -13.87
C TYR A 31 -1.44 16.37 -13.74
N THR A 32 -2.27 15.33 -13.60
CA THR A 32 -3.72 15.46 -13.43
C THR A 32 -4.13 15.08 -12.00
N ARG A 33 -5.24 15.65 -11.52
CA ARG A 33 -5.81 15.29 -10.20
C ARG A 33 -6.17 13.80 -10.09
N LEU A 34 -6.47 13.15 -11.22
CA LEU A 34 -6.77 11.71 -11.26
C LEU A 34 -5.52 10.86 -10.95
N SER A 35 -4.33 11.33 -11.31
CA SER A 35 -3.07 10.64 -11.05
C SER A 35 -2.81 10.52 -9.54
N LEU A 36 -2.94 11.63 -8.81
CA LEU A 36 -2.90 11.63 -7.35
C LEU A 36 -3.99 10.76 -6.71
N PHE A 37 -5.21 10.80 -7.25
CA PHE A 37 -6.31 9.99 -6.75
C PHE A 37 -5.97 8.50 -6.80
N ASN A 38 -5.39 8.04 -7.92
CA ASN A 38 -4.97 6.64 -8.07
C ASN A 38 -3.87 6.26 -7.07
N GLU A 39 -2.89 7.12 -6.84
CA GLU A 39 -1.81 6.86 -5.87
C GLU A 39 -2.32 6.79 -4.42
N TYR A 40 -3.26 7.66 -4.05
CA TYR A 40 -3.93 7.55 -2.75
C TYR A 40 -4.79 6.29 -2.64
N LEU A 41 -5.51 5.94 -3.70
CA LEU A 41 -6.35 4.75 -3.74
C LEU A 41 -5.52 3.49 -3.55
N GLU A 42 -4.37 3.40 -4.21
CA GLU A 42 -3.43 2.28 -4.08
C GLU A 42 -2.96 2.11 -2.64
N MET A 43 -2.52 3.18 -1.98
CA MET A 43 -2.14 3.14 -0.57
C MET A 43 -3.30 2.74 0.36
N VAL A 44 -4.51 3.23 0.09
CA VAL A 44 -5.71 2.92 0.89
C VAL A 44 -6.13 1.47 0.73
N ILE A 45 -6.07 0.91 -0.48
CA ILE A 45 -6.37 -0.50 -0.73
C ILE A 45 -5.36 -1.38 0.00
N GLN A 46 -4.07 -1.07 -0.08
CA GLN A 46 -3.04 -1.82 0.64
C GLN A 46 -3.26 -1.78 2.15
N TYR A 47 -3.57 -0.60 2.71
CA TYR A 47 -3.93 -0.46 4.12
C TYR A 47 -5.17 -1.28 4.50
N GLY A 48 -6.21 -1.28 3.66
CA GLY A 48 -7.43 -2.06 3.86
C GLY A 48 -7.17 -3.57 3.91
N PHE A 49 -6.39 -4.09 2.97
CA PHE A 49 -6.01 -5.51 2.97
C PHE A 49 -5.22 -5.89 4.22
N VAL A 50 -4.25 -5.07 4.64
CA VAL A 50 -3.44 -5.35 5.82
C VAL A 50 -4.29 -5.36 7.09
N THR A 51 -5.19 -4.39 7.26
CA THR A 51 -5.93 -4.20 8.51
C THR A 51 -7.12 -5.14 8.67
N ILE A 52 -7.83 -5.49 7.59
CA ILE A 52 -9.00 -6.38 7.67
C ILE A 52 -8.57 -7.84 7.86
N PHE A 53 -7.43 -8.24 7.29
CA PHE A 53 -6.98 -9.65 7.29
C PHE A 53 -5.86 -9.97 8.28
N VAL A 54 -5.49 -9.02 9.17
CA VAL A 54 -4.38 -9.23 10.11
C VAL A 54 -4.63 -10.40 11.07
N ALA A 55 -5.87 -10.65 11.50
CA ALA A 55 -6.19 -11.81 12.36
C ALA A 55 -6.12 -13.17 11.65
N ALA A 56 -6.08 -13.18 10.31
CA ALA A 56 -5.90 -14.40 9.51
C ALA A 56 -4.41 -14.65 9.18
N PHE A 57 -3.64 -13.59 8.92
CA PHE A 57 -2.22 -13.70 8.55
C PHE A 57 -1.37 -12.61 9.22
N PRO A 58 -0.69 -12.92 10.34
CA PRO A 58 0.06 -11.94 11.12
C PRO A 58 1.32 -11.42 10.41
N LEU A 59 1.74 -12.03 9.29
CA LEU A 59 2.89 -11.61 8.48
C LEU A 59 2.51 -10.57 7.39
N ALA A 60 1.22 -10.32 7.14
CA ALA A 60 0.76 -9.34 6.15
C ALA A 60 1.40 -7.94 6.32
N PRO A 61 1.58 -7.41 7.54
CA PRO A 61 2.17 -6.09 7.73
C PRO A 61 3.62 -5.98 7.25
N ILE A 62 4.40 -7.07 7.30
CA ILE A 62 5.79 -7.07 6.85
C ILE A 62 5.87 -7.00 5.32
N PHE A 63 5.03 -7.78 4.63
CA PHE A 63 4.92 -7.71 3.17
C PHE A 63 4.47 -6.33 2.71
N ALA A 64 3.52 -5.71 3.41
CA ALA A 64 3.10 -4.35 3.12
C ALA A 64 4.20 -3.32 3.36
N LEU A 65 5.03 -3.48 4.39
CA LEU A 65 6.15 -2.57 4.63
C LEU A 65 7.20 -2.66 3.52
N LEU A 66 7.52 -3.88 3.06
CA LEU A 66 8.41 -4.08 1.92
C LEU A 66 7.85 -3.47 0.64
N ASN A 67 6.54 -3.66 0.40
CA ASN A 67 5.88 -3.05 -0.76
C ASN A 67 5.92 -1.52 -0.68
N ASN A 68 5.57 -0.92 0.47
CA ASN A 68 5.65 0.53 0.69
C ASN A 68 7.05 1.12 0.43
N VAL A 69 8.13 0.40 0.80
CA VAL A 69 9.51 0.88 0.57
C VAL A 69 9.85 0.88 -0.92
N VAL A 70 9.45 -0.16 -1.66
CA VAL A 70 9.64 -0.24 -3.11
C VAL A 70 8.78 0.80 -3.83
N GLU A 71 7.53 0.94 -3.40
CA GLU A 71 6.55 1.85 -4.00
C GLU A 71 7.00 3.31 -3.91
N ILE A 72 7.48 3.77 -2.74
CA ILE A 72 8.02 5.12 -2.57
C ILE A 72 9.16 5.40 -3.57
N ARG A 73 9.99 4.40 -3.88
CA ARG A 73 11.08 4.55 -4.85
C ARG A 73 10.52 4.61 -6.26
N ILE A 74 9.63 3.70 -6.64
CA ILE A 74 9.02 3.65 -7.97
C ILE A 74 8.25 4.93 -8.26
N ASP A 75 7.44 5.40 -7.31
CA ASP A 75 6.72 6.66 -7.40
C ASP A 75 7.67 7.85 -7.57
N ALA A 76 8.73 7.92 -6.77
CA ALA A 76 9.73 8.98 -6.92
C ALA A 76 10.38 8.94 -8.32
N TYR A 77 10.71 7.76 -8.85
CA TYR A 77 11.26 7.62 -10.20
C TYR A 77 10.27 8.03 -11.28
N LYS A 78 8.99 7.66 -11.14
CA LYS A 78 7.89 8.05 -12.02
C LYS A 78 7.74 9.58 -12.05
N TYR A 79 7.69 10.21 -10.89
CA TYR A 79 7.58 11.66 -10.78
C TYR A 79 8.78 12.43 -11.34
N LEU A 80 9.99 11.88 -11.19
CA LEU A 80 11.21 12.53 -11.67
C LEU A 80 11.47 12.32 -13.16
N SER A 81 10.94 11.24 -13.76
CA SER A 81 11.33 10.81 -15.12
C SER A 81 10.19 10.83 -16.14
N LYS A 82 8.93 10.79 -15.70
CA LYS A 82 7.76 10.59 -16.57
C LYS A 82 6.70 11.68 -16.45
N CYS A 83 6.67 12.40 -15.33
CA CYS A 83 5.70 13.46 -15.10
C CYS A 83 6.32 14.84 -15.35
N ARG A 84 5.53 15.74 -15.96
CA ARG A 84 5.88 17.16 -15.99
C ARG A 84 5.81 17.74 -14.58
N ARG A 85 6.71 18.67 -14.24
CA ARG A 85 6.75 19.32 -12.92
C ARG A 85 5.37 19.89 -12.53
N PRO A 86 4.72 19.38 -11.48
CA PRO A 86 3.44 19.90 -11.03
C PRO A 86 3.61 21.29 -10.41
N ARG A 87 2.55 22.11 -10.47
CA ARG A 87 2.51 23.36 -9.70
C ARG A 87 2.34 23.02 -8.23
N ALA A 88 3.16 23.62 -7.38
CA ALA A 88 3.05 23.45 -5.94
C ALA A 88 1.72 24.06 -5.46
N GLU A 89 0.83 23.21 -4.97
CA GLU A 89 -0.41 23.59 -4.31
C GLU A 89 -0.24 23.38 -2.81
N ARG A 90 -0.63 24.36 -1.99
CA ARG A 90 -0.61 24.21 -0.54
C ARG A 90 -1.91 23.58 -0.09
N ILE A 91 -1.82 22.42 0.52
CA ILE A 91 -2.96 21.67 1.05
C ILE A 91 -2.67 21.41 2.53
N GLN A 92 -3.67 21.66 3.38
CA GLN A 92 -3.52 21.58 4.84
C GLN A 92 -3.71 20.15 5.37
N ASP A 93 -4.50 19.34 4.65
CA ASP A 93 -4.88 17.99 5.05
C ASP A 93 -4.97 17.03 3.86
N ILE A 94 -4.90 15.72 4.13
CA ILE A 94 -5.11 14.65 3.14
C ILE A 94 -6.55 14.67 2.54
N GLY A 95 -7.49 15.40 3.17
CA GLY A 95 -8.87 15.55 2.74
C GLY A 95 -9.74 14.32 3.04
N ILE A 96 -10.58 13.94 2.07
CA ILE A 96 -11.59 12.86 2.19
C ILE A 96 -10.98 11.51 2.58
N TRP A 97 -9.72 11.27 2.21
CA TRP A 97 -8.99 10.03 2.47
C TRP A 97 -8.87 9.72 3.96
N PHE A 98 -8.78 10.72 4.83
CA PHE A 98 -8.77 10.49 6.27
C PHE A 98 -10.08 9.88 6.76
N GLY A 99 -11.22 10.36 6.25
CA GLY A 99 -12.54 9.80 6.55
C GLY A 99 -12.66 8.34 6.10
N ILE A 100 -12.12 8.02 4.91
CA ILE A 100 -12.11 6.66 4.36
C ILE A 100 -11.26 5.74 5.23
N LEU A 101 -10.03 6.14 5.57
CA LEU A 101 -9.13 5.37 6.45
C LEU A 101 -9.75 5.10 7.83
N LYS A 102 -10.44 6.08 8.41
CA LYS A 102 -11.19 5.90 9.66
C LYS A 102 -12.31 4.86 9.52
N GLY A 103 -13.06 4.91 8.42
CA GLY A 103 -14.10 3.91 8.14
C GLY A 103 -13.54 2.49 8.05
N ILE A 104 -12.43 2.32 7.31
CA ILE A 104 -11.72 1.04 7.19
C ILE A 104 -11.22 0.55 8.56
N THR A 105 -10.70 1.46 9.39
CA THR A 105 -10.22 1.12 10.74
C THR A 105 -11.35 0.56 11.61
N TYR A 106 -12.52 1.20 11.64
CA TYR A 106 -13.66 0.70 12.40
C TYR A 106 -14.16 -0.65 11.89
N PHE A 107 -14.19 -0.83 10.57
CA PHE A 107 -14.56 -2.11 9.97
C PHE A 107 -13.56 -3.22 10.32
N SER A 108 -12.27 -2.92 10.27
CA SER A 108 -11.20 -3.83 10.68
C SER A 108 -11.35 -4.29 12.14
N VAL A 109 -11.65 -3.39 13.07
CA VAL A 109 -11.90 -3.76 14.49
C VAL A 109 -13.05 -4.75 14.60
N PHE A 110 -14.15 -4.50 13.89
CA PHE A 110 -15.30 -5.39 13.86
C PHE A 110 -14.95 -6.77 13.27
N THR A 111 -14.25 -6.82 12.13
CA THR A 111 -13.86 -8.10 11.51
C THR A 111 -12.90 -8.88 12.42
N ASN A 112 -11.88 -8.22 12.97
CA ASN A 112 -10.90 -8.88 13.83
C ASN A 112 -11.51 -9.35 15.15
N SER A 113 -12.45 -8.60 15.75
CA SER A 113 -13.16 -9.05 16.96
C SER A 113 -13.98 -10.32 16.71
N ASN A 114 -14.67 -10.42 15.57
CA ASN A 114 -15.41 -11.63 15.19
C ASN A 114 -14.48 -12.85 15.02
N VAL A 115 -13.29 -12.66 14.44
CA VAL A 115 -12.29 -13.74 14.29
C VAL A 115 -11.78 -14.23 15.64
N VAL A 116 -11.49 -13.32 16.57
CA VAL A 116 -11.01 -13.67 17.93
C VAL A 116 -12.10 -14.39 18.72
N VAL A 117 -13.36 -13.94 18.66
CA VAL A 117 -14.48 -14.59 19.35
C VAL A 117 -14.68 -16.02 18.86
N ASN A 118 -14.64 -16.25 17.55
CA ASN A 118 -14.81 -17.59 16.98
C ASN A 118 -13.60 -18.51 17.21
N LYS A 119 -12.39 -17.96 17.42
CA LYS A 119 -11.17 -18.73 17.68
C LYS A 119 -10.82 -18.86 19.18
N GLY A 120 -11.57 -18.23 20.08
CA GLY A 120 -11.25 -18.15 21.51
C GLY A 120 -11.71 -19.39 22.32
N PRO A 121 -10.99 -19.80 23.38
CA PRO A 121 -11.35 -20.92 24.27
C PRO A 121 -12.63 -20.75 25.12
N LEU A 122 -13.36 -19.65 24.97
CA LEU A 122 -14.57 -19.39 25.78
C LEU A 122 -15.80 -20.15 25.29
N ALA A 123 -15.74 -20.81 24.13
CA ALA A 123 -16.77 -21.72 23.66
C ALA A 123 -16.58 -23.17 24.14
N SER A 124 -15.40 -23.55 24.65
CA SER A 124 -15.13 -24.93 25.10
C SER A 124 -15.25 -25.11 26.62
N THR A 125 -15.27 -24.03 27.42
CA THR A 125 -15.42 -24.12 28.88
C THR A 125 -16.87 -24.23 29.37
N SER A 126 -17.86 -24.22 28.47
CA SER A 126 -19.27 -24.47 28.81
C SER A 126 -19.66 -25.94 28.75
N SER A 127 -18.74 -26.85 28.41
CA SER A 127 -18.96 -28.29 28.59
C SER A 127 -18.79 -28.62 30.08
N PRO A 128 -19.85 -29.08 30.78
CA PRO A 128 -19.73 -29.49 32.17
C PRO A 128 -18.80 -30.69 32.22
N GLN A 129 -17.64 -30.55 32.88
CA GLN A 129 -16.80 -31.69 33.18
C GLN A 129 -17.60 -32.64 34.10
N PRO A 130 -17.75 -33.94 33.77
CA PRO A 130 -18.39 -34.88 34.68
C PRO A 130 -17.57 -34.96 35.97
N VAL A 131 -18.21 -34.62 37.09
CA VAL A 131 -17.63 -34.73 38.42
C VAL A 131 -17.32 -36.20 38.69
N VAL A 132 -16.04 -36.56 38.72
CA VAL A 132 -15.61 -37.89 39.16
C VAL A 132 -15.78 -37.95 40.68
N VAL A 133 -16.86 -38.59 41.13
CA VAL A 133 -17.08 -38.91 42.56
C VAL A 133 -16.02 -39.95 42.96
N PRO A 134 -15.17 -39.69 43.96
CA PRO A 134 -14.25 -40.70 44.46
C PRO A 134 -15.08 -41.86 45.01
N GLN A 135 -14.95 -43.05 44.40
CA GLN A 135 -15.48 -44.28 44.98
C GLN A 135 -14.70 -44.51 46.28
N LEU A 136 -15.37 -44.30 47.42
CA LEU A 136 -14.90 -44.79 48.70
C LEU A 136 -14.79 -46.32 48.59
N SER A 137 -13.57 -46.83 48.64
CA SER A 137 -13.31 -48.24 48.86
C SER A 137 -13.54 -48.56 50.34
N GLU A 138 -14.61 -49.29 50.65
CA GLU A 138 -14.66 -50.22 51.79
C GLU A 138 -14.37 -51.64 51.30
#